data_AF-A0A9N6YY57-F1
#
_entry.id   AF-A0A9N6YY57-F1
#
_cell.length_a   1.000
_cell.length_b   1.000
_cell.length_c   1.000
_cell.angle_alpha   90.00
_cell.angle_beta   90.00
_cell.angle_gamma   90.00
#
_symmetry.space_group_name_H-M   'P 1'
#
loop_
_entity.id
_entity.type
_entity.pdbx_description
1 polymer ?
#
loop_
_entity_poly.entity_id
_entity_poly.type
_entity_poly.pdbx_seq_one_letter_code
_entity_poly.pdbx_strand_id
1 'polypeptide(L)'
;MTDGRSSQSDEQPDEVQYDPDNDRYDIYECSDPDCDNVVLGIGRDNPPMSCHGQPMEPVREVDMTVKPPDVKQVLLQAFGLPKAGLDICLCVIGEGPLSANEVADQLGYDRSTVTRYLNRLVELGLLRRSELNREGGGVVNVFHSTDLERMRYETLIGFYVWAGEAASLIEDANLTKRDYLEANPDQELTDVFWESFSEE
;
A
#
# COMPACT_ATOMS: atom_id res chain seq x y z
N MET A 1 18.17 -5.34 46.60
CA MET A 1 18.45 -4.88 45.23
C MET A 1 17.56 -5.72 44.35
N THR A 2 16.51 -5.12 43.83
CA THR A 2 15.37 -5.79 43.20
C THR A 2 15.58 -5.76 41.69
N ASP A 3 15.76 -6.94 41.10
CA ASP A 3 15.86 -7.13 39.65
C ASP A 3 14.48 -6.97 39.00
N GLY A 4 14.26 -5.78 38.40
CA GLY A 4 13.12 -5.50 37.53
C GLY A 4 13.46 -5.88 36.09
N ARG A 5 13.08 -7.08 35.68
CA ARG A 5 13.09 -7.49 34.27
C ARG A 5 11.82 -6.93 33.62
N SER A 6 11.93 -5.73 33.06
CA SER A 6 10.88 -5.15 32.21
C SER A 6 10.81 -5.92 30.90
N SER A 7 9.75 -6.71 30.76
CA SER A 7 9.23 -7.20 29.49
C SER A 7 8.88 -6.02 28.59
N GLN A 8 9.55 -5.89 27.45
CA GLN A 8 9.10 -5.01 26.37
C GLN A 8 7.80 -5.59 25.83
N SER A 9 6.72 -4.85 26.05
CA SER A 9 5.42 -5.06 25.42
C SER A 9 5.52 -4.69 23.95
N ASP A 10 5.19 -5.64 23.07
CA ASP A 10 4.84 -5.37 21.68
C ASP A 10 3.55 -4.54 21.67
N GLU A 11 3.68 -3.20 21.64
CA GLU A 11 2.55 -2.30 21.43
C GLU A 11 2.12 -2.40 19.97
N GLN A 12 1.04 -3.17 19.72
CA GLN A 12 0.29 -3.11 18.46
C GLN A 12 -0.27 -1.68 18.32
N PRO A 13 -0.24 -1.06 17.12
CA PRO A 13 -0.86 0.24 16.95
C PRO A 13 -2.36 0.12 17.22
N ASP A 14 -2.84 0.92 18.16
CA ASP A 14 -4.23 1.02 18.57
C ASP A 14 -5.14 1.27 17.35
N GLU A 15 -6.36 0.74 17.41
CA GLU A 15 -7.42 0.99 16.44
C GLU A 15 -7.60 2.50 16.19
N VAL A 16 -7.67 2.92 14.92
CA VAL A 16 -7.74 4.35 14.56
C VAL A 16 -9.15 4.70 14.13
N GLN A 17 -9.72 5.69 14.79
CA GLN A 17 -10.91 6.40 14.34
C GLN A 17 -10.49 7.47 13.34
N TYR A 18 -11.22 7.60 12.23
CA TYR A 18 -10.96 8.64 11.25
C TYR A 18 -11.13 10.03 11.88
N ASP A 19 -10.09 10.85 11.77
CA ASP A 19 -10.05 12.22 12.28
C ASP A 19 -9.81 13.20 11.10
N PRO A 20 -10.85 13.89 10.62
CA PRO A 20 -10.77 14.82 9.49
C PRO A 20 -9.98 16.11 9.81
N ASP A 21 -9.65 16.37 11.08
CA ASP A 21 -8.86 17.54 11.46
C ASP A 21 -7.35 17.24 11.49
N ASN A 22 -6.94 16.00 11.20
CA ASN A 22 -5.55 15.57 11.09
C ASN A 22 -4.99 15.82 9.67
N ASP A 23 -3.75 16.28 9.55
CA ASP A 23 -3.13 16.74 8.30
C ASP A 23 -2.76 15.62 7.28
N ARG A 24 -3.22 14.38 7.49
CA ARG A 24 -2.73 13.23 6.71
C ARG A 24 -3.55 12.94 5.45
N TYR A 25 -4.87 12.97 5.54
CA TYR A 25 -5.80 12.70 4.44
C TYR A 25 -7.22 13.11 4.84
N ASP A 26 -8.06 13.35 3.84
CA ASP A 26 -9.47 13.68 3.99
C ASP A 26 -10.31 12.76 3.09
N ILE A 27 -11.49 12.35 3.56
CA ILE A 27 -12.50 11.63 2.80
C ILE A 27 -13.65 12.60 2.52
N TYR A 28 -14.05 12.71 1.26
CA TYR A 28 -15.15 13.55 0.81
C TYR A 28 -16.27 12.73 0.20
N GLU A 29 -17.51 13.16 0.40
CA GLU A 29 -18.71 12.59 -0.22
C GLU A 29 -19.45 13.63 -1.06
N CYS A 30 -20.16 13.16 -2.09
CA CYS A 30 -20.98 14.04 -2.90
C CYS A 30 -22.29 14.38 -2.18
N SER A 31 -22.67 15.65 -2.15
CA SER A 31 -23.94 16.09 -1.57
C SER A 31 -25.18 15.78 -2.45
N ASP A 32 -24.99 15.24 -3.66
CA ASP A 32 -26.10 14.89 -4.56
C ASP A 32 -26.64 13.50 -4.17
N PRO A 33 -27.92 13.36 -3.81
CA PRO A 33 -28.50 12.10 -3.35
C PRO A 33 -28.57 10.99 -4.43
N ASP A 34 -28.37 11.33 -5.70
CA ASP A 34 -28.29 10.35 -6.79
C ASP A 34 -26.83 9.99 -7.15
N CYS A 35 -25.86 10.38 -6.32
CA CYS A 35 -24.43 10.18 -6.57
C CYS A 35 -23.69 9.66 -5.33
N ASP A 36 -23.28 8.40 -5.37
CA ASP A 36 -22.54 7.73 -4.28
C ASP A 36 -21.02 7.93 -4.34
N ASN A 37 -20.53 8.99 -5.00
CA ASN A 37 -19.10 9.23 -5.14
C ASN A 37 -18.45 9.59 -3.80
N VAL A 38 -17.46 8.78 -3.40
CA VAL A 38 -16.56 9.03 -2.28
C VAL A 38 -15.14 9.20 -2.79
N VAL A 39 -14.42 10.21 -2.29
CA VAL A 39 -13.07 10.56 -2.73
C VAL A 39 -12.11 10.63 -1.55
N LEU A 40 -10.99 9.95 -1.66
CA LEU A 40 -9.85 10.08 -0.75
C LEU A 40 -8.87 11.15 -1.29
N GLY A 41 -8.65 12.20 -0.51
CA GLY A 41 -7.61 13.20 -0.76
C GLY A 41 -6.44 13.04 0.21
N ILE A 42 -5.20 13.05 -0.30
CA ILE A 42 -4.01 13.22 0.55
C ILE A 42 -3.50 14.65 0.41
N GLY A 43 -3.43 15.34 1.54
CA GLY A 43 -3.15 16.78 1.61
C GLY A 43 -4.42 17.63 1.58
N ARG A 44 -4.31 18.88 2.05
CA ARG A 44 -5.43 19.83 2.07
C ARG A 44 -5.41 20.67 0.80
N ASP A 45 -6.32 20.37 -0.13
CA ASP A 45 -6.56 21.25 -1.27
C ASP A 45 -7.61 22.31 -0.91
N ASN A 46 -7.42 23.53 -1.40
CA ASN A 46 -8.36 24.63 -1.21
C ASN A 46 -8.51 25.42 -2.52
N PRO A 47 -9.65 25.35 -3.22
CA PRO A 47 -10.92 24.73 -2.80
C PRO A 47 -10.87 23.19 -2.77
N PRO A 48 -11.75 22.55 -1.98
CA PRO A 48 -11.82 21.09 -1.91
C PRO A 48 -12.25 20.50 -3.26
N MET A 49 -12.09 19.17 -3.37
CA MET A 49 -12.52 18.39 -4.54
C MET A 49 -13.98 18.71 -4.90
N SER A 50 -14.30 18.64 -6.20
CA SER A 50 -15.65 18.95 -6.69
C SER A 50 -16.24 17.78 -7.48
N CYS A 51 -17.54 17.57 -7.30
CA CYS A 51 -18.35 16.60 -8.04
C CYS A 51 -19.59 17.34 -8.56
N HIS A 52 -20.01 17.08 -9.81
CA HIS A 52 -21.12 17.81 -10.44
C HIS A 52 -20.99 19.35 -10.43
N GLY A 53 -19.75 19.85 -10.37
CA GLY A 53 -19.45 21.28 -10.29
C GLY A 53 -19.77 21.92 -8.93
N GLN A 54 -20.11 21.12 -7.91
CA GLN A 54 -20.24 21.56 -6.53
C GLN A 54 -19.06 21.03 -5.69
N PRO A 55 -18.58 21.79 -4.70
CA PRO A 55 -17.63 21.28 -3.72
C PRO A 55 -18.20 20.06 -3.00
N MET A 56 -17.39 19.01 -2.82
CA MET A 56 -17.76 17.86 -2.03
C MET A 56 -17.67 18.18 -0.53
N GLU A 57 -18.44 17.46 0.29
CA GLU A 57 -18.47 17.64 1.74
C GLU A 57 -17.51 16.64 2.42
N PRO A 58 -16.76 17.04 3.45
CA PRO A 58 -15.91 16.12 4.19
C PRO A 58 -16.76 15.18 5.03
N VAL A 59 -16.49 13.88 4.95
CA VAL A 59 -17.04 12.89 5.88
C VAL A 59 -16.55 13.25 7.29
N ARG A 60 -17.43 13.26 8.28
CA ARG A 60 -17.08 13.60 9.68
C ARG A 60 -17.36 12.47 10.66
N GLU A 61 -18.30 11.60 10.34
CA GLU A 61 -18.74 10.52 11.22
C GLU A 61 -18.58 9.20 10.48
N VAL A 62 -17.84 8.27 11.07
CA VAL A 62 -17.67 6.90 10.58
C VAL A 62 -17.90 5.97 11.75
N ASP A 63 -18.96 5.15 11.67
CA ASP A 63 -19.30 4.19 12.72
C ASP A 63 -18.36 2.97 12.74
N MET A 64 -17.67 2.72 11.62
CA MET A 64 -16.75 1.60 11.48
C MET A 64 -15.34 1.96 11.94
N THR A 65 -14.75 1.11 12.79
CA THR A 65 -13.36 1.25 13.23
C THR A 65 -12.43 0.45 12.32
N VAL A 66 -11.30 1.06 11.91
CA VAL A 66 -10.32 0.44 11.00
C VAL A 66 -8.97 0.31 11.70
N LYS A 67 -8.30 -0.83 11.51
CA LYS A 67 -6.93 -1.02 11.98
C LYS A 67 -5.95 -0.40 10.99
N PRO A 68 -5.13 0.58 11.40
CA PRO A 68 -4.19 1.21 10.48
C PRO A 68 -3.11 0.19 10.06
N PRO A 69 -2.70 0.17 8.79
CA PRO A 69 -1.58 -0.65 8.37
C PRO A 69 -0.26 0.01 8.80
N ASP A 70 0.75 -0.79 9.11
CA ASP A 70 2.14 -0.33 9.18
C ASP A 70 2.79 -0.28 7.78
N VAL A 71 3.91 0.44 7.66
CA VAL A 71 4.61 0.61 6.37
C VAL A 71 5.02 -0.74 5.75
N LYS A 72 5.41 -1.71 6.58
CA LYS A 72 5.83 -3.02 6.10
C LYS A 72 4.64 -3.80 5.55
N GLN A 73 3.48 -3.73 6.19
CA GLN A 73 2.23 -4.33 5.71
C GLN A 73 1.83 -3.74 4.35
N VAL A 74 1.86 -2.40 4.20
CA VAL A 74 1.57 -1.74 2.91
C VAL A 74 2.54 -2.23 1.82
N LEU A 75 3.84 -2.27 2.10
CA LEU A 75 4.84 -2.71 1.13
C LEU A 75 4.70 -4.19 0.75
N LEU A 76 4.31 -5.04 1.69
CA LEU A 76 4.04 -6.46 1.45
C LEU A 76 2.78 -6.68 0.62
N GLN A 77 1.67 -6.03 0.98
CA GLN A 77 0.36 -6.30 0.40
C GLN A 77 0.14 -5.56 -0.92
N ALA A 78 0.43 -4.26 -0.97
CA ALA A 78 0.18 -3.45 -2.16
C ALA A 78 1.20 -3.72 -3.28
N PHE A 79 2.45 -4.00 -2.92
CA PHE A 79 3.54 -4.20 -3.90
C PHE A 79 3.97 -5.67 -4.04
N GLY A 80 3.39 -6.58 -3.27
CA GLY A 80 3.71 -8.01 -3.32
C GLY A 80 5.16 -8.33 -2.95
N LEU A 81 5.84 -7.47 -2.18
CA LEU A 81 7.25 -7.60 -1.86
C LEU A 81 7.44 -8.30 -0.52
N PRO A 82 7.91 -9.57 -0.48
CA PRO A 82 8.22 -10.24 0.79
C PRO A 82 9.38 -9.53 1.50
N LYS A 83 9.57 -9.82 2.80
CA LYS A 83 10.58 -9.16 3.65
C LYS A 83 11.96 -9.04 2.98
N ALA A 84 12.44 -10.12 2.35
CA ALA A 84 13.72 -10.09 1.65
C ALA A 84 13.77 -9.03 0.53
N GLY A 85 12.70 -8.88 -0.25
CA GLY A 85 12.59 -7.85 -1.27
C GLY A 85 12.60 -6.43 -0.69
N LEU A 86 11.97 -6.22 0.47
CA LEU A 86 12.01 -4.95 1.18
C LEU A 86 13.41 -4.61 1.70
N ASP A 87 14.07 -5.56 2.37
CA ASP A 87 15.43 -5.39 2.89
C ASP A 87 16.41 -5.03 1.75
N ILE A 88 16.28 -5.71 0.60
CA ILE A 88 17.06 -5.45 -0.61
C ILE A 88 16.81 -4.04 -1.16
N CYS A 89 15.55 -3.61 -1.22
CA CYS A 89 15.18 -2.27 -1.70
C CYS A 89 15.81 -1.19 -0.82
N LEU A 90 15.66 -1.30 0.50
CA LEU A 90 16.19 -0.33 1.47
C LEU A 90 17.72 -0.28 1.46
N CYS A 91 18.39 -1.43 1.30
CA CYS A 91 19.85 -1.51 1.17
C CYS A 91 20.35 -0.70 -0.04
N VAL A 92 19.77 -0.92 -1.23
CA VAL A 92 20.17 -0.19 -2.44
C VAL A 92 19.87 1.31 -2.33
N ILE A 93 18.75 1.69 -1.71
CA ILE A 93 18.39 3.10 -1.50
C ILE A 93 19.36 3.80 -0.53
N GLY A 94 19.73 3.13 0.56
CA GLY A 94 20.56 3.71 1.61
C GLY A 94 22.04 3.84 1.22
N GLU A 95 22.54 2.91 0.42
CA GLU A 95 23.99 2.74 0.23
C GLU A 95 24.47 3.06 -1.19
N GLY A 96 23.57 3.04 -2.18
CA GLY A 96 23.85 3.53 -3.53
C GLY A 96 24.86 2.68 -4.31
N PRO A 97 24.91 2.89 -5.63
CA PRO A 97 24.78 1.83 -6.63
C PRO A 97 25.50 0.52 -6.25
N LEU A 98 24.71 -0.52 -5.96
CA LEU A 98 25.23 -1.83 -5.56
C LEU A 98 24.96 -2.88 -6.63
N SER A 99 25.92 -3.76 -6.85
CA SER A 99 25.72 -5.00 -7.61
C SER A 99 24.96 -6.04 -6.78
N ALA A 100 24.39 -7.03 -7.45
CA ALA A 100 23.72 -8.14 -6.77
C ALA A 100 24.64 -8.92 -5.81
N ASN A 101 25.97 -8.87 -6.01
CA ASN A 101 26.92 -9.48 -5.10
C ASN A 101 27.05 -8.66 -3.81
N GLU A 102 27.23 -7.35 -3.94
CA GLU A 102 27.41 -6.46 -2.79
C GLU A 102 26.16 -6.49 -1.89
N VAL A 103 24.97 -6.46 -2.49
CA VAL A 103 23.71 -6.58 -1.73
C VAL A 103 23.60 -7.94 -1.02
N ALA A 104 24.00 -9.03 -1.68
CA ALA A 104 23.97 -10.37 -1.10
C ALA A 104 24.93 -10.51 0.08
N ASP A 105 26.16 -10.01 -0.08
CA ASP A 105 27.18 -10.03 0.96
C ASP A 105 26.77 -9.19 2.17
N GLN A 106 26.13 -8.05 1.92
CA GLN A 106 25.68 -7.12 2.96
C GLN A 106 24.48 -7.64 3.77
N LEU A 107 23.48 -8.18 3.09
CA LEU A 107 22.24 -8.64 3.74
C LEU A 107 22.30 -10.10 4.17
N GLY A 108 23.33 -10.85 3.76
CA GLY A 108 23.44 -12.28 4.05
C GLY A 108 22.41 -13.14 3.32
N TYR A 109 21.82 -12.63 2.24
CA TYR A 109 20.88 -13.38 1.40
C TYR A 109 21.61 -14.13 0.29
N ASP A 110 21.02 -15.21 -0.21
CA ASP A 110 21.58 -15.89 -1.36
C ASP A 110 21.50 -15.00 -2.62
N ARG A 111 22.56 -15.05 -3.43
CA ARG A 111 22.69 -14.21 -4.63
C ARG A 111 21.53 -14.38 -5.62
N SER A 112 20.96 -15.59 -5.74
CA SER A 112 19.82 -15.85 -6.63
C SER A 112 18.56 -15.13 -6.17
N THR A 113 18.26 -15.14 -4.87
CA THR A 113 17.17 -14.42 -4.23
C THR A 113 17.36 -12.92 -4.40
N VAL A 114 18.57 -12.43 -4.16
CA VAL A 114 18.90 -11.02 -4.35
C VAL A 114 18.70 -10.59 -5.79
N THR A 115 19.21 -11.36 -6.76
CA THR A 115 19.06 -11.06 -8.19
C THR A 115 17.59 -11.07 -8.61
N ARG A 116 16.80 -12.06 -8.13
CA ARG A 116 15.37 -12.14 -8.41
C ARG A 116 14.63 -10.89 -7.93
N TYR A 117 14.85 -10.48 -6.68
CA TYR A 117 14.17 -9.30 -6.13
C TYR A 117 14.69 -8.00 -6.71
N LEU A 118 15.98 -7.85 -6.99
CA LEU A 118 16.51 -6.67 -7.68
C LEU A 118 15.85 -6.49 -9.06
N ASN A 119 15.68 -7.57 -9.83
CA ASN A 119 14.96 -7.50 -11.10
C ASN A 119 13.49 -7.13 -10.90
N ARG A 120 12.81 -7.75 -9.91
CA ARG A 120 11.42 -7.41 -9.59
C ARG A 120 11.25 -5.96 -9.16
N LEU A 121 12.18 -5.42 -8.37
CA LEU A 121 12.17 -4.02 -7.93
C LEU A 121 12.42 -3.06 -9.10
N VAL A 122 13.19 -3.47 -10.11
CA VAL A 122 13.33 -2.71 -11.36
C VAL A 122 12.04 -2.75 -12.18
N GLU A 123 11.37 -3.89 -12.27
CA GLU A 123 10.05 -4.01 -12.93
C GLU A 123 8.99 -3.12 -12.26
N LEU A 124 9.01 -3.06 -10.93
CA LEU A 124 8.12 -2.21 -10.13
C LEU A 124 8.50 -0.71 -10.17
N GLY A 125 9.60 -0.34 -10.83
CA GLY A 125 10.07 1.05 -10.92
C GLY A 125 10.78 1.59 -9.66
N LEU A 126 10.88 0.78 -8.60
CA LEU A 126 11.51 1.15 -7.34
C LEU A 126 13.03 1.26 -7.45
N LEU A 127 13.65 0.49 -8.35
CA LEU A 127 15.08 0.57 -8.63
C LEU A 127 15.32 0.76 -10.13
N ARG A 128 16.52 1.24 -10.47
CA ARG A 128 17.03 1.30 -11.84
C ARG A 128 18.28 0.46 -11.95
N ARG A 129 18.48 -0.14 -13.13
CA ARG A 129 19.66 -0.95 -13.46
C ARG A 129 20.52 -0.23 -14.48
N SER A 130 21.83 -0.20 -14.24
CA SER A 130 22.83 0.27 -15.19
C SER A 130 24.03 -0.67 -15.24
N GLU A 131 24.79 -0.60 -16.33
CA GLU A 131 26.03 -1.37 -16.50
C GLU A 131 27.23 -0.46 -16.22
N LEU A 132 28.13 -0.90 -15.34
CA LEU A 132 29.41 -0.24 -15.08
C LEU A 132 30.57 -1.12 -15.55
N ASN A 133 31.58 -0.46 -16.14
CA ASN A 133 32.83 -1.13 -16.50
C ASN A 133 33.66 -1.37 -15.24
N ARG A 134 34.18 -2.59 -15.09
CA ARG A 134 35.11 -2.93 -14.01
C ARG A 134 36.54 -2.51 -14.38
N GLU A 135 37.32 -2.11 -13.38
CA GLU A 135 38.74 -1.73 -13.54
C GLU A 135 39.59 -2.87 -14.15
N GLY A 136 39.24 -4.13 -13.88
CA GLY A 136 39.88 -5.32 -14.45
C GLY A 136 39.34 -5.80 -15.80
N GLY A 137 38.43 -5.03 -16.44
CA GLY A 137 37.71 -5.44 -17.64
C GLY A 137 36.38 -6.18 -17.35
N GLY A 138 35.44 -6.08 -18.29
CA GLY A 138 34.08 -6.61 -18.16
C GLY A 138 33.07 -5.61 -17.62
N VAL A 139 31.77 -5.95 -17.72
CA VAL A 139 30.65 -5.13 -17.24
C VAL A 139 29.99 -5.77 -16.03
N VAL A 140 29.52 -4.94 -15.10
CA VAL A 140 28.70 -5.36 -13.96
C VAL A 140 27.40 -4.59 -13.94
N ASN A 141 26.30 -5.30 -13.72
CA ASN A 141 25.02 -4.68 -13.44
C ASN A 141 25.04 -4.13 -12.01
N VAL A 142 24.81 -2.84 -11.88
CA VAL A 142 24.55 -2.18 -10.59
C VAL A 142 23.13 -1.67 -10.56
N PHE A 143 22.58 -1.64 -9.36
CA PHE A 143 21.23 -1.20 -9.09
C PHE A 143 21.32 0.06 -8.24
N HIS A 144 20.53 1.06 -8.59
CA HIS A 144 20.48 2.32 -7.87
C HIS A 144 19.04 2.71 -7.63
N SER A 145 18.83 3.58 -6.64
CA SER A 145 17.51 4.15 -6.41
C SER A 145 17.01 4.89 -7.65
N THR A 146 15.71 4.77 -7.89
CA THR A 146 15.00 5.78 -8.68
C THR A 146 15.11 7.13 -7.97
N ASP A 147 15.07 8.22 -8.74
CA ASP A 147 15.03 9.57 -8.17
C ASP A 147 13.97 9.63 -7.06
N LEU A 148 14.32 10.11 -5.87
CA LEU A 148 13.50 9.93 -4.67
C LEU A 148 12.13 10.60 -4.82
N GLU A 149 12.07 11.74 -5.50
CA GLU A 149 10.82 12.43 -5.80
C GLU A 149 9.94 11.64 -6.76
N ARG A 150 10.56 11.07 -7.79
CA ARG A 150 9.86 10.18 -8.73
C ARG A 150 9.40 8.89 -8.05
N MET A 151 10.23 8.28 -7.21
CA MET A 151 9.88 7.09 -6.43
C MET A 151 8.70 7.37 -5.51
N ARG A 152 8.73 8.50 -4.79
CA ARG A 152 7.62 8.95 -3.94
C ARG A 152 6.32 9.03 -4.73
N TYR A 153 6.37 9.68 -5.89
CA TYR A 153 5.20 9.82 -6.77
C TYR A 153 4.71 8.47 -7.31
N GLU A 154 5.58 7.66 -7.92
CA GLU A 154 5.21 6.37 -8.51
C GLU A 154 4.71 5.37 -7.47
N THR A 155 5.32 5.33 -6.27
CA THR A 155 4.89 4.47 -5.16
C THR A 155 3.51 4.89 -4.66
N LEU A 156 3.26 6.19 -4.49
CA LEU A 156 1.97 6.68 -4.03
C LEU A 156 0.85 6.38 -5.03
N ILE A 157 1.09 6.62 -6.32
CA ILE A 157 0.13 6.28 -7.39
C ILE A 157 -0.11 4.77 -7.44
N GLY A 158 0.95 3.95 -7.36
CA GLY A 158 0.81 2.49 -7.34
C GLY A 158 -0.01 1.98 -6.15
N PHE A 159 0.18 2.58 -4.97
CA PHE A 159 -0.64 2.28 -3.80
C PHE A 159 -2.12 2.64 -4.03
N TYR A 160 -2.41 3.81 -4.63
CA TYR A 160 -3.79 4.21 -4.90
C TYR A 160 -4.48 3.32 -5.93
N VAL A 161 -3.77 2.83 -6.94
CA VAL A 161 -4.30 1.83 -7.86
C VAL A 161 -4.71 0.59 -7.08
N TRP A 162 -3.81 0.05 -6.25
CA TRP A 162 -4.12 -1.11 -5.41
C TRP A 162 -5.30 -0.87 -4.46
N ALA A 163 -5.34 0.30 -3.81
CA ALA A 163 -6.43 0.68 -2.91
C ALA A 163 -7.77 0.81 -3.64
N GLY A 164 -7.76 1.33 -4.87
CA GLY A 164 -8.93 1.40 -5.73
C GLY A 164 -9.47 0.01 -6.09
N GLU A 165 -8.61 -0.90 -6.53
CA GLU A 165 -8.98 -2.30 -6.81
C GLU A 165 -9.56 -2.99 -5.56
N ALA A 166 -8.92 -2.80 -4.39
CA ALA A 166 -9.42 -3.35 -3.13
C ALA A 166 -10.78 -2.75 -2.72
N ALA A 167 -10.98 -1.44 -2.91
CA ALA A 167 -12.24 -0.77 -2.64
C ALA A 167 -13.36 -1.25 -3.57
N SER A 168 -13.07 -1.44 -4.86
CA SER A 168 -14.03 -2.00 -5.83
C SER A 168 -14.51 -3.39 -5.43
N LEU A 169 -13.62 -4.26 -4.94
CA LEU A 169 -14.03 -5.58 -4.44
C LEU A 169 -15.01 -5.50 -3.25
N ILE A 170 -14.81 -4.55 -2.33
CA ILE A 170 -15.73 -4.33 -1.21
C ILE A 170 -17.08 -3.80 -1.71
N GLU A 171 -17.06 -2.86 -2.64
CA GLU A 171 -18.29 -2.29 -3.20
C GLU A 171 -19.09 -3.33 -3.99
N ASP A 172 -18.45 -4.09 -4.86
CA ASP A 172 -19.09 -5.18 -5.61
C ASP A 172 -19.74 -6.19 -4.67
N ALA A 173 -19.07 -6.52 -3.57
CA ALA A 173 -19.61 -7.42 -2.56
C ALA A 173 -20.83 -6.81 -1.81
N ASN A 174 -20.79 -5.51 -1.50
CA ASN A 174 -21.91 -4.79 -0.89
C ASN A 174 -23.13 -4.72 -1.82
N LEU A 175 -22.92 -4.39 -3.10
CA LEU A 175 -23.97 -4.32 -4.11
C LEU A 175 -24.60 -5.69 -4.34
N THR A 176 -23.78 -6.73 -4.48
CA THR A 176 -24.28 -8.12 -4.64
C THR A 176 -25.09 -8.56 -3.43
N LYS A 177 -24.67 -8.19 -2.21
CA LYS A 177 -25.41 -8.46 -0.97
C LYS A 177 -26.77 -7.76 -0.97
N ARG A 178 -26.84 -6.50 -1.40
CA ARG A 178 -28.11 -5.76 -1.52
C ARG A 178 -29.04 -6.45 -2.51
N ASP A 179 -28.55 -6.76 -3.70
CA ASP A 179 -29.34 -7.42 -4.75
C ASP A 179 -29.88 -8.78 -4.29
N TYR A 180 -29.09 -9.55 -3.54
CA TYR A 180 -29.53 -10.82 -2.95
C TYR A 180 -30.66 -10.63 -1.94
N LEU A 181 -30.55 -9.66 -1.03
CA LEU A 181 -31.58 -9.37 -0.01
C LEU A 181 -32.87 -8.83 -0.65
N GLU A 182 -32.76 -8.00 -1.68
CA GLU A 182 -33.92 -7.53 -2.46
C GLU A 182 -34.65 -8.68 -3.16
N ALA A 183 -33.90 -9.63 -3.71
CA ALA A 183 -34.46 -10.84 -4.32
C ALA A 183 -35.01 -11.85 -3.29
N ASN A 184 -34.50 -11.84 -2.06
CA ASN A 184 -34.82 -12.81 -1.00
C ASN A 184 -35.11 -12.12 0.35
N PRO A 185 -36.20 -11.34 0.47
CA PRO A 185 -36.47 -10.50 1.64
C PRO A 185 -36.67 -11.26 2.95
N ASP A 186 -37.01 -12.56 2.88
CA ASP A 186 -37.27 -13.42 4.04
C ASP A 186 -36.10 -14.38 4.38
N GLN A 187 -34.95 -14.27 3.70
CA GLN A 187 -33.78 -15.14 3.93
C GLN A 187 -32.60 -14.37 4.53
N GLU A 188 -31.97 -14.96 5.55
CA GLU A 188 -30.70 -14.46 6.09
C GLU A 188 -29.52 -14.88 5.19
N LEU A 189 -28.49 -14.03 5.13
CA LEU A 189 -27.26 -14.34 4.40
C LEU A 189 -26.52 -15.50 5.08
N THR A 190 -26.26 -16.57 4.34
CA THR A 190 -25.45 -17.70 4.81
C THR A 190 -23.95 -17.47 4.56
N ASP A 191 -23.08 -18.04 5.39
CA ASP A 191 -21.60 -17.95 5.26
C ASP A 191 -21.07 -18.32 3.85
N VAL A 192 -21.76 -19.21 3.14
CA VAL A 192 -21.44 -19.66 1.78
C VAL A 192 -21.45 -18.52 0.75
N PHE A 193 -22.16 -17.42 1.01
CA PHE A 193 -22.24 -16.26 0.11
C PHE A 193 -20.88 -15.57 -0.10
N TRP A 194 -20.00 -15.58 0.91
CA TRP A 194 -18.69 -14.93 0.79
C TRP A 194 -17.69 -15.80 0.01
N GLU A 195 -17.87 -17.12 -0.01
CA GLU A 195 -17.02 -18.04 -0.76
C GLU A 195 -17.22 -17.92 -2.28
N SER A 196 -18.42 -17.48 -2.74
CA SER A 196 -18.68 -17.31 -4.18
C SER A 196 -17.92 -16.15 -4.84
N PHE A 197 -17.37 -15.20 -4.06
CA PHE A 197 -16.51 -14.13 -4.61
C PHE A 197 -15.05 -14.56 -4.78
N SER A 198 -14.68 -15.75 -4.30
CA SER A 198 -13.31 -16.27 -4.37
C SER A 198 -13.02 -17.04 -5.65
N GLU A 199 -14.03 -17.25 -6.50
CA GLU A 199 -13.97 -18.08 -7.71
C GLU A 199 -14.18 -17.24 -8.98
N GLU A 200 -13.26 -16.33 -9.31
CA GLU A 200 -13.08 -15.80 -10.69
C GLU A 200 -11.62 -15.48 -11.02
#